data_AF-A0A3B3Y5C1-F1
#
_entry.id   AF-A0A3B3Y5C1-F1
#
_cell.length_a   1.000
_cell.length_b   1.000
_cell.length_c   1.000
_cell.angle_alpha   90.00
_cell.angle_beta   90.00
_cell.angle_gamma   90.00
#
_symmetry.space_group_name_H-M   'P 1'
#
loop_
_entity.id
_entity.type
_entity.pdbx_description
1 polymer ?
#
loop_
_entity_poly.entity_id
_entity_poly.type
_entity_poly.pdbx_seq_one_letter_code
_entity_poly.pdbx_strand_id
1 'polypeptide(L)'
;MNHGAHFMAAIAYVWNERKQKDASEEQLLLVELVRSVSAMRTETVMQTVKEVLKQPPAIAKDKKHISLEVCMLQFFYSYVQRIPVSSLVDSWPSLLALLKDSVQLGLPAPGQFLILGVLNEFILKNPNLESKKDQRELQDVTHKVVEAIGTIAGSSLEQTTWLRRNLEVKASPQIVVDGTNLEADVEDLMLTVMEASSFTPSVYSVHALTLLAEVLAHLLDMVFYSDEKEKVIPLLVNIMHYVVPYLRNHSAHNAPSYRACIQLLSSLSGYQYTRRAWKKEAFDLFMDHTFFQMDASCVSHWRAIIDHLMTHDKTTFRDLMTRVAVAQSSSLSLFTNRDAELEQRAMLLKRLAFTIYSSEVDQYQKYLPDIQGEHKQTSY
;
A
#
# COMPACT_ATOMS: atom_id res chain seq x y z
N MET A 1 -17.20 4.03 -38.29
CA MET A 1 -17.71 3.60 -36.97
C MET A 1 -16.65 2.71 -36.36
N ASN A 2 -16.24 2.98 -35.11
CA ASN A 2 -15.23 2.16 -34.44
C ASN A 2 -15.92 0.91 -33.83
N HIS A 3 -16.10 -0.13 -34.65
CA HIS A 3 -16.84 -1.34 -34.28
C HIS A 3 -16.15 -2.12 -33.14
N GLY A 4 -14.82 -2.01 -33.01
CA GLY A 4 -14.06 -2.65 -31.93
C GLY A 4 -14.46 -2.13 -30.55
N ALA A 5 -14.52 -0.81 -30.38
CA ALA A 5 -14.89 -0.20 -29.10
C ALA A 5 -16.31 -0.60 -28.65
N HIS A 6 -17.27 -0.66 -29.58
CA HIS A 6 -18.63 -1.10 -29.28
C HIS A 6 -18.69 -2.59 -28.93
N PHE A 7 -17.92 -3.43 -29.63
CA PHE A 7 -17.82 -4.86 -29.32
C PHE A 7 -17.25 -5.09 -27.91
N MET A 8 -16.10 -4.47 -27.59
CA MET A 8 -15.51 -4.60 -26.27
C MET A 8 -16.43 -4.05 -25.18
N ALA A 9 -17.05 -2.89 -25.40
CA ALA A 9 -18.03 -2.35 -24.47
C ALA A 9 -19.23 -3.30 -24.24
N ALA A 10 -19.67 -4.03 -25.27
CA ALA A 10 -20.66 -5.09 -25.10
C ALA A 10 -20.12 -6.27 -24.27
N ILE A 11 -18.86 -6.67 -24.45
CA ILE A 11 -18.20 -7.67 -23.60
C ILE A 11 -18.18 -7.22 -22.14
N ALA A 12 -17.79 -5.98 -21.85
CA ALA A 12 -17.81 -5.44 -20.49
C ALA A 12 -19.23 -5.33 -19.90
N TYR A 13 -20.23 -5.05 -20.73
CA TYR A 13 -21.62 -5.08 -20.29
C TYR A 13 -22.05 -6.50 -19.90
N VAL A 14 -21.78 -7.51 -20.74
CA VAL A 14 -22.10 -8.92 -20.44
C VAL A 14 -21.29 -9.43 -19.24
N TRP A 15 -20.03 -9.00 -19.11
CA TRP A 15 -19.19 -9.30 -17.94
C TRP A 15 -19.88 -8.91 -16.63
N ASN A 16 -20.53 -7.75 -16.61
CA ASN A 16 -21.28 -7.27 -15.46
C ASN A 16 -22.59 -8.04 -15.25
N GLU A 17 -23.27 -8.48 -16.31
CA GLU A 17 -24.49 -9.29 -16.19
C GLU A 17 -24.21 -10.70 -15.64
N ARG A 18 -23.02 -11.25 -15.90
CA ARG A 18 -22.61 -12.60 -15.45
C ARG A 18 -21.80 -12.60 -14.15
N LYS A 19 -21.90 -11.52 -13.39
CA LYS A 19 -21.09 -11.24 -12.20
C LYS A 19 -21.32 -12.26 -11.08
N GLN A 20 -20.23 -12.80 -10.54
CA GLN A 20 -20.15 -13.60 -9.32
C GLN A 20 -18.85 -13.27 -8.57
N LYS A 21 -18.76 -13.65 -7.29
CA LYS A 21 -17.67 -13.27 -6.35
C LYS A 21 -16.25 -13.47 -6.89
N ASP A 22 -16.02 -14.52 -7.67
CA ASP A 22 -14.81 -14.73 -8.47
C ASP A 22 -15.20 -14.74 -9.94
N ALA A 23 -14.26 -14.43 -10.84
CA ALA A 23 -14.48 -14.51 -12.28
C ALA A 23 -15.09 -15.87 -12.65
N SER A 24 -16.40 -15.87 -12.90
CA SER A 24 -17.19 -17.08 -13.09
C SER A 24 -16.74 -17.80 -14.36
N GLU A 25 -17.04 -19.10 -14.48
CA GLU A 25 -16.78 -19.83 -15.72
C GLU A 25 -17.38 -19.09 -16.93
N GLU A 26 -18.55 -18.46 -16.77
CA GLU A 26 -19.18 -17.62 -17.81
C GLU A 26 -18.40 -16.34 -18.14
N GLN A 27 -17.83 -15.66 -17.15
CA GLN A 27 -16.96 -14.50 -17.37
C GLN A 27 -15.65 -14.91 -18.06
N LEU A 28 -15.07 -16.05 -17.67
CA LEU A 28 -13.86 -16.58 -18.31
C LEU A 28 -14.10 -17.04 -19.75
N LEU A 29 -15.30 -17.51 -20.08
CA LEU A 29 -15.67 -17.78 -21.48
C LEU A 29 -15.62 -16.51 -22.34
N LEU A 30 -15.90 -15.32 -21.80
CA LEU A 30 -15.73 -14.05 -22.53
C LEU A 30 -14.26 -13.76 -22.83
N VAL A 31 -13.36 -14.06 -21.88
CA VAL A 31 -11.91 -13.93 -22.09
C VAL A 31 -11.46 -14.87 -23.20
N GLU A 32 -11.86 -16.14 -23.13
CA GLU A 32 -11.48 -17.12 -24.15
C GLU A 32 -12.10 -16.83 -25.52
N LEU A 33 -13.31 -16.28 -25.57
CA LEU A 33 -13.92 -15.79 -26.80
C LEU A 33 -13.03 -14.74 -27.46
N VAL A 34 -12.65 -13.69 -26.75
CA VAL A 34 -11.82 -12.60 -27.30
C VAL A 34 -10.43 -13.10 -27.70
N ARG A 35 -9.83 -14.00 -26.91
CA ARG A 35 -8.55 -14.64 -27.23
C ARG A 35 -8.61 -15.51 -28.49
N SER A 36 -9.75 -16.15 -28.74
CA SER A 36 -9.94 -17.04 -29.89
C SER A 36 -10.19 -16.31 -31.21
N VAL A 37 -10.48 -14.99 -31.16
CA VAL A 37 -10.63 -14.18 -32.39
C VAL A 37 -9.25 -13.94 -33.00
N SER A 38 -8.87 -14.77 -33.97
CA SER A 38 -7.55 -14.70 -34.64
C SER A 38 -7.22 -13.34 -35.26
N ALA A 39 -8.25 -12.56 -35.63
CA ALA A 39 -8.11 -11.20 -36.15
C ALA A 39 -7.79 -10.15 -35.08
N MET A 40 -8.04 -10.43 -33.79
CA MET A 40 -7.80 -9.50 -32.68
C MET A 40 -6.48 -9.84 -31.98
N ARG A 41 -5.40 -9.23 -32.47
CA ARG A 41 -4.10 -9.29 -31.79
C ARG A 41 -4.19 -8.66 -30.39
N THR A 42 -3.37 -9.11 -29.45
CA THR A 42 -3.27 -8.57 -28.08
C THR A 42 -3.12 -7.05 -28.07
N GLU A 43 -2.28 -6.51 -28.96
CA GLU A 43 -2.12 -5.07 -29.16
C GLU A 43 -3.46 -4.36 -29.47
N THR A 44 -4.27 -4.93 -30.37
CA THR A 44 -5.57 -4.40 -30.76
C THR A 44 -6.57 -4.43 -29.61
N VAL A 45 -6.55 -5.49 -28.80
CA VAL A 45 -7.35 -5.57 -27.56
C VAL A 45 -6.99 -4.42 -26.63
N MET A 46 -5.69 -4.20 -26.35
CA MET A 46 -5.23 -3.12 -25.46
C MET A 46 -5.62 -1.73 -25.98
N GLN A 47 -5.46 -1.49 -27.28
CA GLN A 47 -5.86 -0.21 -27.90
C GLN A 47 -7.37 0.01 -27.79
N THR A 48 -8.16 -1.03 -28.00
CA THR A 48 -9.62 -0.94 -27.95
C THR A 48 -10.12 -0.77 -26.51
N VAL A 49 -9.52 -1.47 -25.53
CA VAL A 49 -9.79 -1.25 -24.10
C VAL A 49 -9.53 0.22 -23.75
N LYS A 50 -8.36 0.74 -24.14
CA LYS A 50 -8.00 2.14 -23.92
C LYS A 50 -9.02 3.12 -24.52
N GLU A 51 -9.50 2.85 -25.72
CA GLU A 51 -10.55 3.67 -26.37
C GLU A 51 -11.86 3.63 -25.58
N VAL A 52 -12.28 2.45 -25.09
CA VAL A 52 -13.48 2.32 -24.25
C VAL A 52 -13.33 3.08 -22.94
N LEU A 53 -12.16 3.05 -22.31
CA LEU A 53 -11.90 3.83 -21.08
C LEU A 53 -11.92 5.34 -21.34
N LYS A 54 -11.41 5.79 -22.49
CA LYS A 54 -11.41 7.21 -22.86
C LYS A 54 -12.80 7.73 -23.21
N GLN A 55 -13.57 6.93 -23.94
CA GLN A 55 -14.87 7.33 -24.44
C GLN A 55 -15.84 6.13 -24.39
N PRO A 56 -16.42 5.86 -23.21
CA PRO A 56 -17.31 4.72 -23.01
C PRO A 56 -18.51 4.79 -23.97
N PRO A 57 -18.73 3.77 -24.81
CA PRO A 57 -19.92 3.72 -25.66
C PRO A 57 -21.20 3.69 -24.82
N ALA A 58 -22.24 4.42 -25.25
CA ALA A 58 -23.51 4.48 -24.54
C ALA A 58 -24.36 3.21 -24.77
N ILE A 59 -23.97 2.10 -24.14
CA ILE A 59 -24.61 0.78 -24.35
C ILE A 59 -25.65 0.44 -23.29
N ALA A 60 -25.55 1.00 -22.08
CA ALA A 60 -26.58 0.86 -21.05
C ALA A 60 -26.72 2.17 -20.25
N LYS A 61 -27.92 2.75 -20.27
CA LYS A 61 -28.25 3.98 -19.52
C LYS A 61 -28.83 3.70 -18.12
N ASP A 62 -28.89 2.44 -17.70
CA ASP A 62 -29.48 2.09 -16.42
C ASP A 62 -28.53 2.34 -15.26
N LYS A 63 -28.97 3.18 -14.32
CA LYS A 63 -28.23 3.63 -13.13
C LYS A 63 -27.91 2.52 -12.12
N LYS A 64 -28.34 1.27 -12.37
CA LYS A 64 -28.11 0.11 -11.51
C LYS A 64 -26.85 -0.69 -11.87
N HIS A 65 -26.10 -0.29 -12.89
CA HIS A 65 -24.92 -1.03 -13.31
C HIS A 65 -23.62 -0.36 -12.84
N ILE A 66 -22.62 -1.20 -12.58
CA ILE A 66 -21.24 -0.80 -12.36
C ILE A 66 -20.77 0.09 -13.54
N SER A 67 -19.87 1.05 -13.25
CA SER A 67 -19.19 1.83 -14.29
C SER A 67 -18.57 0.89 -15.33
N LEU A 68 -18.92 1.13 -16.60
CA LEU A 68 -18.49 0.29 -17.72
C LEU A 68 -16.96 0.18 -17.78
N GLU A 69 -16.27 1.26 -17.41
CA GLU A 69 -14.82 1.34 -17.31
C GLU A 69 -14.26 0.34 -16.31
N VAL A 70 -14.91 0.15 -15.17
CA VAL A 70 -14.46 -0.83 -14.16
C VAL A 70 -14.70 -2.26 -14.65
N CYS A 71 -15.86 -2.55 -15.23
CA CYS A 71 -16.13 -3.87 -15.82
C CYS A 71 -15.14 -4.20 -16.95
N MET A 72 -14.82 -3.19 -17.76
CA MET A 72 -13.81 -3.31 -18.83
C MET A 72 -12.44 -3.63 -18.25
N LEU A 73 -12.04 -2.98 -17.16
CA LEU A 73 -10.78 -3.23 -16.49
C LEU A 73 -10.73 -4.59 -15.79
N GLN A 74 -11.85 -5.08 -15.23
CA GLN A 74 -11.93 -6.43 -14.67
C GLN A 74 -11.69 -7.47 -15.77
N PHE A 75 -12.46 -7.39 -16.86
CA PHE A 75 -12.25 -8.23 -18.04
C PHE A 75 -10.79 -8.16 -18.52
N PHE A 76 -10.24 -6.94 -18.64
CA PHE A 76 -8.90 -6.74 -19.16
C PHE A 76 -7.82 -7.31 -18.22
N TYR A 77 -7.99 -7.19 -16.91
CA TYR A 77 -7.10 -7.80 -15.92
C TYR A 77 -7.11 -9.33 -16.06
N SER A 78 -8.30 -9.95 -16.09
CA SER A 78 -8.42 -11.39 -16.31
C SER A 78 -7.87 -11.85 -17.66
N TYR A 79 -7.97 -11.02 -18.70
CA TYR A 79 -7.35 -11.25 -20.01
C TYR A 79 -5.81 -11.22 -19.93
N VAL A 80 -5.22 -10.19 -19.28
CA VAL A 80 -3.76 -10.06 -19.12
C VAL A 80 -3.18 -11.23 -18.32
N GLN A 81 -3.87 -11.72 -17.29
CA GLN A 81 -3.47 -12.91 -16.54
C GLN A 81 -3.37 -14.19 -17.41
N ARG A 82 -4.10 -14.25 -18.53
CA ARG A 82 -4.24 -15.50 -19.32
C ARG A 82 -3.45 -15.50 -20.63
N ILE A 83 -3.03 -14.34 -21.13
CA ILE A 83 -2.20 -14.27 -22.34
C ILE A 83 -0.74 -14.70 -22.09
N PRO A 84 -0.06 -15.25 -23.12
CA PRO A 84 1.37 -15.55 -23.06
C PRO A 84 2.23 -14.30 -22.82
N VAL A 85 3.35 -14.48 -22.13
CA VAL A 85 4.30 -13.38 -21.85
C VAL A 85 4.83 -12.73 -23.13
N SER A 86 5.10 -13.51 -24.17
CA SER A 86 5.56 -12.97 -25.47
C SER A 86 4.56 -11.99 -26.07
N SER A 87 3.27 -12.33 -26.09
CA SER A 87 2.21 -11.44 -26.60
C SER A 87 2.11 -10.14 -25.80
N LEU A 88 2.37 -10.21 -24.50
CA LEU A 88 2.36 -9.07 -23.59
C LEU A 88 3.57 -8.15 -23.82
N VAL A 89 4.76 -8.72 -23.99
CA VAL A 89 6.00 -8.00 -24.31
C VAL A 89 5.90 -7.33 -25.68
N ASP A 90 5.45 -8.06 -26.71
CA ASP A 90 5.25 -7.52 -28.07
C ASP A 90 4.25 -6.36 -28.10
N SER A 91 3.29 -6.37 -27.17
CA SER A 91 2.25 -5.35 -27.06
C SER A 91 2.57 -4.25 -26.04
N TRP A 92 3.77 -4.23 -25.46
CA TRP A 92 4.18 -3.27 -24.42
C TRP A 92 3.86 -1.81 -24.77
N PRO A 93 4.15 -1.28 -25.98
CA PRO A 93 3.82 0.10 -26.31
C PRO A 93 2.33 0.45 -26.16
N SER A 94 1.45 -0.51 -26.48
CA SER A 94 -0.01 -0.34 -26.35
C SER A 94 -0.47 -0.46 -24.89
N LEU A 95 0.12 -1.38 -24.12
CA LEU A 95 -0.13 -1.47 -22.67
C LEU A 95 0.32 -0.21 -21.94
N LEU A 96 1.54 0.26 -22.22
CA LEU A 96 2.11 1.46 -21.61
C LEU A 96 1.24 2.69 -21.90
N ALA A 97 0.74 2.84 -23.14
CA ALA A 97 -0.17 3.91 -23.48
C ALA A 97 -1.49 3.84 -22.69
N LEU A 98 -2.05 2.64 -22.52
CA LEU A 98 -3.25 2.43 -21.69
C LEU A 98 -2.99 2.80 -20.23
N LEU A 99 -1.89 2.32 -19.64
CA LEU A 99 -1.52 2.60 -18.25
C LEU A 99 -1.32 4.11 -18.03
N LYS A 100 -0.58 4.80 -18.90
CA LYS A 100 -0.37 6.25 -18.82
C LYS A 100 -1.67 7.05 -18.91
N ASP A 101 -2.53 6.69 -19.86
CA ASP A 101 -3.81 7.36 -20.04
C ASP A 101 -4.76 7.10 -18.87
N SER A 102 -4.77 5.89 -18.31
CA SER A 102 -5.66 5.50 -17.21
C SER A 102 -5.52 6.38 -15.96
N VAL A 103 -4.29 6.81 -15.64
CA VAL A 103 -4.02 7.72 -14.52
C VAL A 103 -4.65 9.10 -14.75
N GLN A 104 -4.75 9.53 -16.00
CA GLN A 104 -5.27 10.85 -16.38
C GLN A 104 -6.80 10.86 -16.54
N LEU A 105 -7.44 9.69 -16.63
CA LEU A 105 -8.87 9.57 -16.91
C LEU A 105 -9.79 9.78 -15.70
N GLY A 106 -9.24 9.94 -14.50
CA GLY A 106 -10.04 10.13 -13.29
C GLY A 106 -10.94 8.92 -13.00
N LEU A 107 -10.44 7.70 -13.26
CA LEU A 107 -11.16 6.46 -13.03
C LEU A 107 -11.65 6.36 -11.57
N PRO A 108 -12.80 5.71 -11.32
CA PRO A 108 -13.22 5.33 -9.97
C PRO A 108 -12.13 4.54 -9.26
N ALA A 109 -12.07 4.60 -7.92
CA ALA A 109 -11.07 3.89 -7.13
C ALA A 109 -10.91 2.40 -7.49
N PRO A 110 -12.00 1.61 -7.63
CA PRO A 110 -11.97 0.26 -8.20
C PRO A 110 -11.19 0.12 -9.52
N GLY A 111 -11.36 1.04 -10.45
CA GLY A 111 -10.63 1.05 -11.72
C GLY A 111 -9.13 1.32 -11.51
N GLN A 112 -8.76 2.21 -10.61
CA GLN A 112 -7.35 2.47 -10.28
C GLN A 112 -6.69 1.24 -9.64
N PHE A 113 -7.40 0.50 -8.79
CA PHE A 113 -6.92 -0.75 -8.20
C PHE A 113 -6.65 -1.82 -9.27
N LEU A 114 -7.55 -1.97 -10.25
CA LEU A 114 -7.34 -2.88 -11.38
C LEU A 114 -6.17 -2.47 -12.27
N ILE A 115 -5.93 -1.16 -12.46
CA ILE A 115 -4.74 -0.66 -13.17
C ILE A 115 -3.45 -1.05 -12.42
N LEU A 116 -3.41 -0.94 -11.09
CA LEU A 116 -2.30 -1.44 -10.28
C LEU A 116 -2.13 -2.97 -10.46
N GLY A 117 -3.23 -3.72 -10.46
CA GLY A 117 -3.24 -5.16 -10.73
C GLY A 117 -2.63 -5.51 -12.09
N VAL A 118 -3.08 -4.85 -13.16
CA VAL A 118 -2.54 -5.06 -14.53
C VAL A 118 -1.04 -4.74 -14.60
N LEU A 119 -0.61 -3.63 -13.97
CA LEU A 119 0.80 -3.26 -13.90
C LEU A 119 1.62 -4.33 -13.15
N ASN A 120 1.12 -4.79 -12.00
CA ASN A 120 1.78 -5.81 -11.19
C ASN A 120 1.89 -7.14 -11.96
N GLU A 121 0.82 -7.57 -12.61
CA GLU A 121 0.78 -8.79 -13.43
C GLU A 121 1.79 -8.72 -14.59
N PHE A 122 1.92 -7.57 -15.25
CA PHE A 122 2.94 -7.35 -16.27
C PHE A 122 4.35 -7.56 -15.72
N ILE A 123 4.65 -6.97 -14.56
CA ILE A 123 5.98 -7.03 -13.93
C ILE A 123 6.30 -8.45 -13.46
N LEU A 124 5.32 -9.15 -12.86
CA LEU A 124 5.49 -10.56 -12.43
C LEU A 124 5.76 -11.50 -13.61
N LYS A 125 5.08 -11.28 -14.74
CA LYS A 125 5.30 -12.04 -15.98
C LYS A 125 6.58 -11.68 -16.71
N ASN A 126 7.02 -10.44 -16.61
CA ASN A 126 8.17 -9.90 -17.33
C ASN A 126 9.05 -9.01 -16.42
N PRO A 127 9.84 -9.61 -15.51
CA PRO A 127 10.59 -8.87 -14.50
C PRO A 127 11.73 -8.02 -15.06
N ASN A 128 12.22 -8.32 -16.27
CA ASN A 128 13.37 -7.65 -16.85
C ASN A 128 13.03 -7.10 -18.24
N LEU A 129 13.01 -5.77 -18.37
CA LEU A 129 12.92 -5.12 -19.67
C LEU A 129 14.32 -4.96 -20.28
N GLU A 130 14.51 -5.45 -21.51
CA GLU A 130 15.79 -5.34 -22.23
C GLU A 130 16.13 -3.88 -22.58
N SER A 131 15.10 -3.06 -22.80
CA SER A 131 15.22 -1.68 -23.24
C SER A 131 15.29 -0.71 -22.06
N LYS A 132 16.41 0.03 -21.95
CA LYS A 132 16.57 1.10 -20.95
C LYS A 132 15.51 2.20 -21.07
N LYS A 133 14.99 2.42 -22.29
CA LYS A 133 13.89 3.37 -22.50
C LYS A 133 12.62 2.85 -21.85
N ASP A 134 12.27 1.60 -22.14
CA ASP A 134 11.05 0.97 -21.61
C ASP A 134 11.13 0.83 -20.08
N GLN A 135 12.31 0.54 -19.53
CA GLN A 135 12.52 0.54 -18.07
C GLN A 135 12.18 1.91 -17.44
N ARG A 136 12.63 3.02 -18.04
CA ARG A 136 12.32 4.36 -17.54
C ARG A 136 10.84 4.69 -17.65
N GLU A 137 10.19 4.25 -18.73
CA GLU A 137 8.76 4.45 -18.91
C GLU A 137 7.93 3.60 -17.93
N LEU A 138 8.37 2.38 -17.63
CA LEU A 138 7.80 1.52 -16.59
C LEU A 138 7.93 2.16 -15.21
N GLN A 139 9.09 2.72 -14.88
CA GLN A 139 9.30 3.45 -13.62
C GLN A 139 8.38 4.67 -13.49
N ASP A 140 8.26 5.48 -14.55
CA ASP A 140 7.38 6.66 -14.57
C ASP A 140 5.91 6.28 -14.37
N VAL A 141 5.42 5.26 -15.08
CA VAL A 141 4.02 4.84 -14.95
C VAL A 141 3.77 4.17 -13.59
N THR A 142 4.73 3.40 -13.06
CA THR A 142 4.64 2.81 -11.72
C THR A 142 4.50 3.88 -10.65
N HIS A 143 5.33 4.94 -10.72
CA HIS A 143 5.24 6.06 -9.78
C HIS A 143 3.85 6.69 -9.80
N LYS A 144 3.32 6.98 -10.99
CA LYS A 144 2.01 7.62 -11.18
C LYS A 144 0.85 6.75 -10.70
N VAL A 145 0.88 5.46 -10.98
CA VAL A 145 -0.17 4.52 -10.51
C VAL A 145 -0.14 4.41 -9.00
N VAL A 146 1.04 4.23 -8.38
CA VAL A 146 1.18 4.16 -6.91
C VAL A 146 0.74 5.47 -6.25
N GLU A 147 1.07 6.62 -6.83
CA GLU A 147 0.65 7.94 -6.31
C GLU A 147 -0.88 8.11 -6.34
N ALA A 148 -1.55 7.60 -7.37
CA ALA A 148 -3.00 7.59 -7.46
C ALA A 148 -3.63 6.73 -6.34
N ILE A 149 -3.09 5.53 -6.09
CA ILE A 149 -3.52 4.67 -4.97
C ILE A 149 -3.23 5.33 -3.62
N GLY A 150 -2.07 5.95 -3.45
CA GLY A 150 -1.71 6.71 -2.25
C GLY A 150 -2.68 7.86 -1.96
N THR A 151 -3.16 8.54 -3.01
CA THR A 151 -4.17 9.60 -2.89
C THR A 151 -5.50 9.04 -2.38
N ILE A 152 -5.92 7.85 -2.85
CA ILE A 152 -7.13 7.18 -2.34
C ILE A 152 -6.92 6.77 -0.87
N ALA A 153 -5.76 6.22 -0.52
CA ALA A 153 -5.41 5.89 0.86
C ALA A 153 -5.48 7.13 1.78
N GLY A 154 -5.04 8.30 1.29
CA GLY A 154 -5.12 9.57 2.02
C GLY A 154 -6.51 10.22 2.07
N SER A 155 -7.51 9.69 1.37
CA SER A 155 -8.83 10.34 1.26
C SER A 155 -9.66 10.34 2.55
N SER A 156 -9.30 9.52 3.54
CA SER A 156 -9.88 9.54 4.90
C SER A 156 -9.09 10.41 5.88
N LEU A 157 -8.21 11.28 5.38
CA LEU A 157 -7.45 12.22 6.18
C LEU A 157 -7.97 13.65 5.97
N GLU A 158 -7.91 14.45 7.02
CA GLU A 158 -8.24 15.88 6.99
C GLU A 158 -7.09 16.73 7.53
N GLN A 159 -6.99 17.97 7.04
CA GLN A 159 -5.99 18.91 7.54
C GLN A 159 -6.45 19.52 8.85
N THR A 160 -5.62 19.39 9.88
CA THR A 160 -5.92 19.85 11.25
C THR A 160 -6.08 21.36 11.36
N THR A 161 -5.27 22.15 10.63
CA THR A 161 -5.38 23.62 10.56
C THR A 161 -4.67 24.18 9.32
N TRP A 162 -5.03 25.39 8.88
CA TRP A 162 -4.38 26.07 7.75
C TRP A 162 -2.89 26.42 7.99
N LEU A 163 -2.46 26.51 9.25
CA LEU A 163 -1.09 26.81 9.66
C LEU A 163 -0.20 25.57 9.83
N ARG A 164 -0.78 24.39 10.11
CA ARG A 164 -0.06 23.12 10.21
C ARG A 164 -0.65 22.14 9.21
N ARG A 165 0.12 21.80 8.17
CA ARG A 165 -0.19 20.78 7.16
C ARG A 165 -0.17 19.34 7.72
N ASN A 166 -0.53 19.15 8.99
CA ASN A 166 -0.63 17.84 9.60
C ASN A 166 -2.00 17.24 9.26
N LEU A 167 -1.97 15.96 8.89
CA LEU A 167 -3.14 15.16 8.56
C LEU A 167 -3.61 14.37 9.80
N GLU A 168 -4.92 14.27 9.98
CA GLU A 168 -5.58 13.44 10.99
C GLU A 168 -6.67 12.57 10.38
N VAL A 169 -6.98 11.45 11.03
CA VAL A 169 -7.97 10.48 10.55
C VAL A 169 -9.38 11.00 10.82
N LYS A 170 -10.19 11.12 9.77
CA LYS A 170 -11.60 11.48 9.90
C LYS A 170 -12.44 10.24 10.20
N ALA A 171 -13.42 10.38 11.10
CA ALA A 171 -14.41 9.34 11.30
C ALA A 171 -15.31 9.24 10.05
N SER A 172 -15.21 8.14 9.31
CA SER A 172 -16.04 7.89 8.12
C SER A 172 -16.31 6.39 7.95
N PRO A 173 -17.41 6.02 7.27
CA PRO A 173 -17.66 4.62 6.93
C PRO A 173 -16.47 4.05 6.17
N GLN A 174 -15.95 2.92 6.62
CA GLN A 174 -14.85 2.21 5.97
C GLN A 174 -15.36 0.87 5.47
N ILE A 175 -14.97 0.48 4.25
CA ILE A 175 -15.23 -0.86 3.73
C ILE A 175 -13.96 -1.67 3.98
N VAL A 176 -14.08 -2.74 4.75
CA VAL A 176 -12.97 -3.65 5.06
C VAL A 176 -13.05 -4.81 4.09
N VAL A 177 -11.93 -5.13 3.45
CA VAL A 177 -11.81 -6.24 2.51
C VAL A 177 -10.58 -7.07 2.88
N ASP A 178 -10.62 -8.36 2.57
CA ASP A 178 -9.66 -9.37 3.09
C ASP A 178 -8.27 -9.28 2.42
N GLY A 179 -8.10 -8.54 1.33
CA GLY A 179 -6.81 -8.34 0.63
C GLY A 179 -6.38 -9.54 -0.23
N THR A 180 -6.93 -10.71 0.03
CA THR A 180 -6.45 -11.98 -0.56
C THR A 180 -6.60 -12.09 -2.09
N ASN A 181 -7.56 -11.40 -2.70
CA ASN A 181 -7.79 -11.44 -4.15
C ASN A 181 -8.33 -10.08 -4.65
N LEU A 182 -7.52 -9.38 -5.45
CA LEU A 182 -7.87 -8.07 -6.02
C LEU A 182 -9.19 -8.06 -6.80
N GLU A 183 -9.51 -9.11 -7.57
CA GLU A 183 -10.77 -9.16 -8.33
C GLU A 183 -11.97 -9.27 -7.39
N ALA A 184 -11.91 -10.21 -6.44
CA ALA A 184 -12.98 -10.45 -5.47
C ALA A 184 -13.17 -9.24 -4.53
N ASP A 185 -12.08 -8.59 -4.16
CA ASP A 185 -12.13 -7.45 -3.26
C ASP A 185 -12.71 -6.21 -3.92
N VAL A 186 -12.29 -5.91 -5.16
CA VAL A 186 -12.88 -4.85 -5.98
C VAL A 186 -14.38 -5.12 -6.17
N GLU A 187 -14.76 -6.38 -6.36
CA GLU A 187 -16.15 -6.78 -6.53
C GLU A 187 -17.02 -6.55 -5.29
N ASP A 188 -16.57 -7.02 -4.12
CA ASP A 188 -17.28 -6.88 -2.83
C ASP A 188 -17.47 -5.40 -2.46
N LEU A 189 -16.42 -4.63 -2.68
CA LEU A 189 -16.38 -3.20 -2.51
C LEU A 189 -17.39 -2.50 -3.43
N MET A 190 -17.53 -2.95 -4.69
CA MET A 190 -18.51 -2.39 -5.61
C MET A 190 -19.95 -2.76 -5.26
N LEU A 191 -20.22 -4.00 -4.84
CA LEU A 191 -21.55 -4.42 -4.40
C LEU A 191 -22.00 -3.58 -3.19
N THR A 192 -21.10 -3.45 -2.21
CA THR A 192 -21.33 -2.64 -1.00
C THR A 192 -21.61 -1.18 -1.34
N VAL A 193 -20.91 -0.61 -2.33
CA VAL A 193 -21.09 0.79 -2.73
C VAL A 193 -22.33 1.01 -3.60
N MET A 194 -22.71 0.06 -4.45
CA MET A 194 -23.92 0.16 -5.27
C MET A 194 -25.20 0.15 -4.43
N GLU A 195 -25.21 -0.58 -3.32
CA GLU A 195 -26.31 -0.59 -2.36
C GLU A 195 -26.43 0.73 -1.56
N ALA A 196 -25.36 1.51 -1.52
CA ALA A 196 -25.27 2.75 -0.77
C ALA A 196 -25.08 3.95 -1.70
N SER A 197 -26.20 4.58 -2.06
CA SER A 197 -26.37 5.58 -3.12
C SER A 197 -25.58 6.91 -3.01
N SER A 198 -24.56 7.05 -2.15
CA SER A 198 -23.80 8.31 -2.00
C SER A 198 -22.46 8.19 -1.26
N PHE A 199 -21.52 7.35 -1.71
CA PHE A 199 -20.21 7.28 -1.04
C PHE A 199 -19.15 8.21 -1.62
N THR A 200 -18.39 8.82 -0.70
CA THR A 200 -17.21 9.64 -0.95
C THR A 200 -15.98 8.74 -1.12
N PRO A 201 -14.90 9.22 -1.78
CA PRO A 201 -13.67 8.43 -1.99
C PRO A 201 -13.08 7.76 -0.73
N SER A 202 -13.37 8.27 0.47
CA SER A 202 -12.88 7.73 1.75
C SER A 202 -13.26 6.28 2.04
N VAL A 203 -14.36 5.75 1.50
CA VAL A 203 -14.75 4.35 1.73
C VAL A 203 -13.71 3.35 1.21
N TYR A 204 -12.93 3.76 0.22
CA TYR A 204 -11.91 2.97 -0.45
C TYR A 204 -10.52 3.06 0.21
N SER A 205 -10.36 3.92 1.23
CA SER A 205 -9.05 4.20 1.84
C SER A 205 -8.39 2.97 2.47
N VAL A 206 -9.15 2.13 3.20
CA VAL A 206 -8.63 0.90 3.81
C VAL A 206 -8.16 -0.07 2.74
N HIS A 207 -8.97 -0.30 1.71
CA HIS A 207 -8.60 -1.21 0.63
C HIS A 207 -7.36 -0.71 -0.15
N ALA A 208 -7.25 0.60 -0.41
CA ALA A 208 -6.04 1.18 -0.99
C ALA A 208 -4.80 0.94 -0.11
N LEU A 209 -4.92 1.07 1.21
CA LEU A 209 -3.85 0.77 2.15
C LEU A 209 -3.47 -0.72 2.13
N THR A 210 -4.46 -1.63 2.09
CA THR A 210 -4.23 -3.08 2.02
C THR A 210 -3.49 -3.47 0.75
N LEU A 211 -3.93 -2.95 -0.41
CA LEU A 211 -3.25 -3.21 -1.70
C LEU A 211 -1.81 -2.71 -1.73
N LEU A 212 -1.57 -1.50 -1.18
CA LEU A 212 -0.20 -1.00 -1.05
C LEU A 212 0.62 -1.93 -0.13
N ALA A 213 0.04 -2.41 0.97
CA ALA A 213 0.73 -3.28 1.91
C ALA A 213 1.20 -4.60 1.28
N GLU A 214 0.41 -5.16 0.37
CA GLU A 214 0.70 -6.41 -0.31
C GLU A 214 1.70 -6.26 -1.46
N VAL A 215 1.51 -5.23 -2.29
CA VAL A 215 2.18 -5.15 -3.59
C VAL A 215 3.38 -4.21 -3.59
N LEU A 216 3.34 -3.10 -2.84
CA LEU A 216 4.23 -1.96 -3.08
C LEU A 216 5.72 -2.31 -2.95
N ALA A 217 6.11 -3.02 -1.89
CA ALA A 217 7.52 -3.29 -1.63
C ALA A 217 8.15 -4.17 -2.73
N HIS A 218 7.47 -5.27 -3.09
CA HIS A 218 7.90 -6.17 -4.17
C HIS A 218 7.89 -5.47 -5.53
N LEU A 219 6.83 -4.72 -5.83
CA LEU A 219 6.69 -3.96 -7.06
C LEU A 219 7.87 -3.01 -7.28
N LEU A 220 8.23 -2.25 -6.24
CA LEU A 220 9.34 -1.30 -6.31
C LEU A 220 10.70 -1.99 -6.43
N ASP A 221 10.90 -3.14 -5.78
CA ASP A 221 12.14 -3.90 -5.86
C ASP A 221 12.38 -4.48 -7.27
N MET A 222 11.30 -4.90 -7.95
CA MET A 222 11.37 -5.40 -9.33
C MET A 222 11.53 -4.28 -10.37
N VAL A 223 10.92 -3.11 -10.14
CA VAL A 223 10.92 -2.00 -11.12
C VAL A 223 12.18 -1.12 -11.02
N PHE A 224 12.78 -1.01 -9.84
CA PHE A 224 13.93 -0.13 -9.61
C PHE A 224 15.19 -0.95 -9.30
N TYR A 225 16.08 -1.05 -10.29
CA TYR A 225 17.38 -1.69 -10.13
C TYR A 225 18.27 -0.92 -9.15
N SER A 226 19.32 -1.58 -8.65
CA SER A 226 20.14 -1.13 -7.51
C SER A 226 20.66 0.31 -7.59
N ASP A 227 21.08 0.78 -8.76
CA ASP A 227 21.58 2.15 -8.99
C ASP A 227 20.46 3.21 -9.06
N GLU A 228 19.21 2.78 -9.18
CA GLU A 228 18.03 3.63 -9.32
C GLU A 228 17.13 3.62 -8.08
N LYS A 229 17.41 2.77 -7.09
CA LYS A 229 16.60 2.62 -5.86
C LYS A 229 16.42 3.91 -5.06
N GLU A 230 17.36 4.86 -5.16
CA GLU A 230 17.20 6.18 -4.52
C GLU A 230 16.06 7.02 -5.12
N LYS A 231 15.69 6.79 -6.40
CA LYS A 231 14.59 7.50 -7.07
C LYS A 231 13.22 7.19 -6.47
N VAL A 232 13.12 6.11 -5.71
CA VAL A 232 11.89 5.65 -5.05
C VAL A 232 11.60 6.46 -3.77
N ILE A 233 12.62 7.08 -3.17
CA ILE A 233 12.50 7.76 -1.87
C ILE A 233 11.41 8.85 -1.86
N PRO A 234 11.31 9.77 -2.85
CA PRO A 234 10.26 10.79 -2.84
C PRO A 234 8.84 10.20 -2.82
N LEU A 235 8.61 9.14 -3.61
CA LEU A 235 7.34 8.42 -3.63
C LEU A 235 7.02 7.83 -2.25
N LEU A 236 7.98 7.13 -1.64
CA LEU A 236 7.79 6.52 -0.32
C LEU A 236 7.58 7.55 0.78
N VAL A 237 8.27 8.69 0.74
CA VAL A 237 8.03 9.79 1.70
C VAL A 237 6.60 10.31 1.55
N ASN A 238 6.09 10.44 0.33
CA ASN A 238 4.70 10.84 0.09
C ASN A 238 3.71 9.79 0.61
N ILE A 239 3.95 8.50 0.37
CA ILE A 239 3.13 7.42 0.93
C ILE A 239 3.16 7.45 2.46
N MET A 240 4.33 7.63 3.07
CA MET A 240 4.46 7.73 4.53
C MET A 240 3.71 8.95 5.10
N HIS A 241 3.62 10.06 4.35
CA HIS A 241 2.81 11.21 4.75
C HIS A 241 1.32 10.87 4.93
N TYR A 242 0.78 9.95 4.12
CA TYR A 242 -0.58 9.43 4.29
C TYR A 242 -0.67 8.31 5.34
N VAL A 243 0.36 7.48 5.49
CA VAL A 243 0.36 6.32 6.41
C VAL A 243 0.51 6.72 7.88
N VAL A 244 1.39 7.68 8.20
CA VAL A 244 1.71 8.04 9.60
C VAL A 244 0.50 8.50 10.41
N PRO A 245 -0.43 9.34 9.88
CA PRO A 245 -1.65 9.73 10.60
C PRO A 245 -2.47 8.54 11.10
N TYR A 246 -2.63 7.51 10.25
CA TYR A 246 -3.34 6.29 10.64
C TYR A 246 -2.59 5.54 11.75
N LEU A 247 -1.25 5.47 11.69
CA LEU A 247 -0.44 4.82 12.72
C LEU A 247 -0.38 5.58 14.05
N ARG A 248 -0.74 6.88 14.07
CA ARG A 248 -0.87 7.67 15.30
C ARG A 248 -2.25 7.56 15.95
N ASN A 249 -3.25 7.10 15.21
CA ASN A 249 -4.62 7.05 15.71
C ASN A 249 -4.95 5.63 16.20
N HIS A 250 -5.13 5.48 17.51
CA HIS A 250 -5.40 4.19 18.15
C HIS A 250 -6.89 3.93 18.42
N SER A 251 -7.79 4.71 17.81
CA SER A 251 -9.23 4.55 17.99
C SER A 251 -9.78 3.28 17.30
N ALA A 252 -10.88 2.75 17.84
CA ALA A 252 -11.50 1.53 17.32
C ALA A 252 -11.94 1.64 15.84
N HIS A 253 -12.42 2.82 15.40
CA HIS A 253 -12.84 3.02 14.01
C HIS A 253 -11.67 3.03 13.04
N ASN A 254 -10.46 3.37 13.50
CA ASN A 254 -9.26 3.39 12.69
C ASN A 254 -8.57 2.02 12.61
N ALA A 255 -9.00 1.04 13.41
CA ALA A 255 -8.32 -0.26 13.52
C ALA A 255 -8.05 -0.95 12.17
N PRO A 256 -8.97 -0.97 11.18
CA PRO A 256 -8.68 -1.54 9.86
C PRO A 256 -7.57 -0.79 9.12
N SER A 257 -7.64 0.54 9.06
CA SER A 257 -6.60 1.38 8.46
C SER A 257 -5.25 1.20 9.16
N TYR A 258 -5.23 1.16 10.49
CA TYR A 258 -4.02 0.92 11.28
C TYR A 258 -3.36 -0.42 10.90
N ARG A 259 -4.14 -1.50 10.82
CA ARG A 259 -3.64 -2.84 10.44
C ARG A 259 -3.02 -2.85 9.05
N ALA A 260 -3.69 -2.26 8.06
CA ALA A 260 -3.16 -2.16 6.71
C ALA A 260 -1.88 -1.30 6.66
N CYS A 261 -1.86 -0.15 7.36
CA CYS A 261 -0.70 0.72 7.45
C CYS A 261 0.51 0.06 8.12
N ILE A 262 0.31 -0.73 9.18
CA ILE A 262 1.43 -1.39 9.87
C ILE A 262 1.97 -2.55 9.06
N GLN A 263 1.12 -3.28 8.34
CA GLN A 263 1.54 -4.30 7.38
C GLN A 263 2.37 -3.67 6.25
N LEU A 264 1.93 -2.53 5.70
CA LEU A 264 2.67 -1.78 4.69
C LEU A 264 4.05 -1.35 5.18
N LEU A 265 4.12 -0.71 6.35
CA LEU A 265 5.39 -0.28 6.93
C LEU A 265 6.31 -1.48 7.22
N SER A 266 5.75 -2.59 7.71
CA SER A 266 6.50 -3.83 7.94
C SER A 266 7.08 -4.38 6.64
N SER A 267 6.28 -4.48 5.58
CA SER A 267 6.69 -4.93 4.25
C SER A 267 7.82 -4.05 3.69
N LEU A 268 7.66 -2.73 3.74
CA LEU A 268 8.69 -1.78 3.30
C LEU A 268 9.99 -1.88 4.13
N SER A 269 9.87 -2.12 5.43
CA SER A 269 11.02 -2.11 6.36
C SER A 269 12.06 -3.19 6.07
N GLY A 270 11.65 -4.30 5.43
CA GLY A 270 12.56 -5.37 5.00
C GLY A 270 13.50 -4.98 3.86
N TYR A 271 13.28 -3.84 3.21
CA TYR A 271 14.09 -3.37 2.09
C TYR A 271 14.95 -2.17 2.52
N GLN A 272 16.27 -2.36 2.60
CA GLN A 272 17.18 -1.35 3.14
C GLN A 272 17.09 0.02 2.44
N TYR A 273 16.85 0.04 1.13
CA TYR A 273 16.75 1.28 0.36
C TYR A 273 15.52 2.12 0.72
N THR A 274 14.46 1.54 1.31
CA THR A 274 13.25 2.28 1.71
C THR A 274 13.45 3.03 3.02
N ARG A 275 14.45 2.64 3.82
CA ARG A 275 14.68 3.07 5.20
C ARG A 275 14.59 4.58 5.41
N ARG A 276 15.17 5.35 4.50
CA ARG A 276 15.22 6.81 4.59
C ARG A 276 13.83 7.46 4.60
N ALA A 277 12.82 6.80 4.04
CA ALA A 277 11.46 7.31 3.97
C ALA A 277 10.64 7.11 5.26
N TRP A 278 11.02 6.17 6.13
CA TRP A 278 10.19 5.78 7.28
C TRP A 278 10.90 5.75 8.64
N LYS A 279 12.24 5.71 8.68
CA LYS A 279 12.99 5.45 9.93
C LYS A 279 12.69 6.43 11.05
N LYS A 280 12.51 7.72 10.73
CA LYS A 280 12.31 8.77 11.73
C LYS A 280 10.90 8.63 12.30
N GLU A 281 9.93 8.46 11.42
CA GLU A 281 8.52 8.35 11.71
C GLU A 281 8.23 7.09 12.53
N ALA A 282 8.86 5.96 12.19
CA ALA A 282 8.75 4.72 12.97
C ALA A 282 9.35 4.87 14.37
N PHE A 283 10.49 5.56 14.51
CA PHE A 283 11.09 5.82 15.82
C PHE A 283 10.24 6.79 16.65
N ASP A 284 9.69 7.84 16.03
CA ASP A 284 8.79 8.78 16.68
C ASP A 284 7.51 8.08 17.17
N LEU A 285 6.91 7.21 16.35
CA LEU A 285 5.78 6.36 16.74
C LEU A 285 6.14 5.43 17.89
N PHE A 286 7.32 4.80 17.84
CA PHE A 286 7.80 3.93 18.91
C PHE A 286 7.96 4.67 20.22
N MET A 287 8.41 5.93 20.18
CA MET A 287 8.56 6.80 21.35
C MET A 287 7.24 7.40 21.84
N ASP A 288 6.14 7.29 21.10
CA ASP A 288 4.84 7.83 21.50
C ASP A 288 4.30 7.11 22.75
N HIS A 289 3.71 7.87 23.67
CA HIS A 289 3.11 7.35 24.91
C HIS A 289 2.00 6.32 24.66
N THR A 290 1.27 6.44 23.56
CA THR A 290 0.19 5.53 23.16
C THR A 290 0.67 4.33 22.35
N PHE A 291 1.98 4.19 22.07
CA PHE A 291 2.52 3.15 21.20
C PHE A 291 1.94 1.76 21.49
N PHE A 292 1.92 1.33 22.75
CA PHE A 292 1.44 0.01 23.15
C PHE A 292 -0.10 -0.14 23.20
N GLN A 293 -0.87 0.89 22.83
CA GLN A 293 -2.34 0.86 22.77
C GLN A 293 -2.81 0.38 21.39
N MET A 294 -2.36 -0.80 20.96
CA MET A 294 -2.68 -1.36 19.64
C MET A 294 -3.35 -2.72 19.77
N ASP A 295 -4.01 -3.17 18.70
CA ASP A 295 -4.50 -4.54 18.59
C ASP A 295 -3.31 -5.53 18.57
N ALA A 296 -3.48 -6.69 19.21
CA ALA A 296 -2.45 -7.72 19.32
C ALA A 296 -1.99 -8.25 17.96
N SER A 297 -2.89 -8.26 16.96
CA SER A 297 -2.59 -8.64 15.57
C SER A 297 -1.49 -7.76 14.93
N CYS A 298 -1.29 -6.54 15.40
CA CYS A 298 -0.27 -5.61 14.90
C CYS A 298 1.13 -5.88 15.47
N VAL A 299 1.24 -6.68 16.54
CA VAL A 299 2.50 -6.83 17.29
C VAL A 299 3.58 -7.52 16.44
N SER A 300 3.23 -8.53 15.64
CA SER A 300 4.18 -9.22 14.75
C SER A 300 4.82 -8.26 13.75
N HIS A 301 4.02 -7.38 13.15
CA HIS A 301 4.49 -6.34 12.22
C HIS A 301 5.40 -5.34 12.92
N TRP A 302 5.02 -4.88 14.12
CA TRP A 302 5.89 -3.98 14.91
C TRP A 302 7.21 -4.64 15.33
N ARG A 303 7.23 -5.95 15.63
CA ARG A 303 8.48 -6.65 15.91
C ARG A 303 9.44 -6.57 14.71
N ALA A 304 8.95 -6.89 13.52
CA ALA A 304 9.76 -6.78 12.30
C ALA A 304 10.28 -5.35 12.07
N ILE A 305 9.41 -4.34 12.22
CA ILE A 305 9.79 -2.94 12.06
C ILE A 305 10.85 -2.52 13.07
N ILE A 306 10.68 -2.87 14.36
CA ILE A 306 11.63 -2.50 15.42
C ILE A 306 12.96 -3.22 15.24
N ASP A 307 12.95 -4.49 14.84
CA ASP A 307 14.18 -5.20 14.49
C ASP A 307 14.91 -4.49 13.35
N HIS A 308 14.26 -4.29 12.20
CA HIS A 308 14.87 -3.57 11.08
C HIS A 308 15.33 -2.17 11.46
N LEU A 309 14.56 -1.45 12.29
CA LEU A 309 14.90 -0.12 12.78
C LEU A 309 16.18 -0.12 13.63
N MET A 310 16.38 -1.11 14.49
CA MET A 310 17.49 -1.13 15.44
C MET A 310 18.74 -1.84 14.90
N THR A 311 18.57 -2.85 14.04
CA THR A 311 19.63 -3.71 13.52
C THR A 311 20.43 -3.02 12.42
N HIS A 312 19.74 -2.32 11.51
CA HIS A 312 20.38 -1.69 10.35
C HIS A 312 20.89 -0.25 10.61
N ASP A 313 20.77 0.26 11.84
CA ASP A 313 21.30 1.57 12.24
C ASP A 313 21.78 1.60 13.70
N LYS A 314 23.10 1.59 13.87
CA LYS A 314 23.75 1.61 15.19
C LYS A 314 23.46 2.89 15.99
N THR A 315 22.95 3.94 15.36
CA THR A 315 22.61 5.20 16.05
C THR A 315 21.27 5.12 16.76
N THR A 316 20.28 4.43 16.18
CA THR A 316 18.91 4.38 16.72
C THR A 316 18.85 3.62 18.05
N PHE A 317 19.49 2.44 18.13
CA PHE A 317 19.58 1.70 19.39
C PHE A 317 20.35 2.49 20.47
N ARG A 318 21.41 3.21 20.07
CA ARG A 318 22.18 4.06 20.99
C ARG A 318 21.36 5.23 21.52
N ASP A 319 20.54 5.86 20.68
CA ASP A 319 19.62 6.93 21.11
C ASP A 319 18.62 6.40 22.15
N LEU A 320 18.04 5.22 21.91
CA LEU A 320 17.18 4.56 22.89
C LEU A 320 17.90 4.32 24.22
N MET A 321 19.09 3.73 24.19
CA MET A 321 19.88 3.48 25.41
C MET A 321 20.24 4.77 26.14
N THR A 322 20.54 5.85 25.41
CA THR A 322 20.82 7.17 25.99
C THR A 322 19.59 7.70 26.72
N ARG A 323 18.40 7.60 26.14
CA ARG A 323 17.14 8.02 26.78
C ARG A 323 16.84 7.19 28.03
N VAL A 324 17.07 5.88 27.99
CA VAL A 324 16.92 4.98 29.15
C VAL A 324 17.88 5.39 30.26
N ALA A 325 19.16 5.60 29.97
CA ALA A 325 20.17 5.99 30.94
C ALA A 325 19.87 7.35 31.58
N VAL A 326 19.48 8.35 30.79
CA VAL A 326 19.10 9.68 31.28
C VAL A 326 17.94 9.59 32.26
N ALA A 327 16.88 8.84 31.92
CA ALA A 327 15.72 8.63 32.79
C ALA A 327 16.02 7.80 34.06
N GLN A 328 17.15 7.10 34.11
CA GLN A 328 17.62 6.43 35.34
C GLN A 328 18.46 7.36 36.21
N SER A 329 19.17 8.33 35.61
CA SER A 329 20.07 9.27 36.28
C SER A 329 19.40 10.52 36.85
N SER A 330 18.11 10.75 36.57
CA SER A 330 17.35 11.90 37.05
C SER A 330 17.15 11.85 38.57
N SER A 331 18.13 12.35 39.30
CA SER A 331 18.02 12.61 40.73
C SER A 331 17.30 13.95 40.96
N LEU A 332 16.07 13.89 41.48
CA LEU A 332 15.46 14.93 42.33
C LEU A 332 15.30 16.32 41.70
N SER A 333 14.30 16.49 40.83
CA SER A 333 13.60 17.77 40.73
C SER A 333 12.48 17.79 41.78
N LEU A 334 12.62 18.62 42.81
CA LEU A 334 11.64 18.78 43.90
C LEU A 334 10.28 19.34 43.42
N PHE A 335 10.17 19.75 42.15
CA PHE A 335 8.99 20.40 41.57
C PHE A 335 8.37 19.63 40.40
N THR A 336 8.84 18.41 40.10
CA THR A 336 8.27 17.55 39.05
C THR A 336 7.39 16.46 39.64
N ASN A 337 6.30 16.12 38.94
CA ASN A 337 5.39 15.05 39.33
C ASN A 337 6.12 13.70 39.29
N ARG A 338 6.49 13.18 40.46
CA ARG A 338 7.21 11.91 40.63
C ARG A 338 6.52 10.74 39.92
N ASP A 339 5.19 10.73 39.89
CA ASP A 339 4.44 9.65 39.25
C ASP A 339 4.62 9.67 37.72
N ALA A 340 4.64 10.86 37.11
CA ALA A 340 4.88 11.02 35.68
C ALA A 340 6.31 10.59 35.30
N GLU A 341 7.31 10.86 36.15
CA GLU A 341 8.69 10.43 35.93
C GLU A 341 8.83 8.90 36.00
N LEU A 342 8.19 8.26 36.99
CA LEU A 342 8.16 6.81 37.12
C LEU A 342 7.46 6.15 35.93
N GLU A 343 6.35 6.72 35.45
CA GLU A 343 5.64 6.25 34.26
C GLU A 343 6.50 6.37 33.01
N GLN A 344 7.19 7.51 32.82
CA GLN A 344 8.12 7.70 31.70
C GLN A 344 9.26 6.67 31.73
N ARG A 345 9.83 6.42 32.91
CA ARG A 345 10.89 5.42 33.10
C ARG A 345 10.39 4.01 32.81
N ALA A 346 9.23 3.63 33.34
CA ALA A 346 8.62 2.32 33.08
C ALA A 346 8.36 2.11 31.58
N MET A 347 7.88 3.14 30.89
CA MET A 347 7.63 3.10 29.45
C MET A 347 8.92 2.98 28.62
N LEU A 348 10.02 3.64 29.01
CA LEU A 348 11.32 3.47 28.36
C LEU A 348 11.88 2.04 28.55
N LEU A 349 11.74 1.47 29.75
CA LEU A 349 12.13 0.08 30.01
C LEU A 349 11.27 -0.91 29.20
N LYS A 350 9.96 -0.67 29.11
CA LYS A 350 9.05 -1.48 28.28
C LYS A 350 9.45 -1.46 26.81
N ARG A 351 9.87 -0.30 26.29
CA ARG A 351 10.40 -0.16 24.93
C ARG A 351 11.70 -0.92 24.74
N LEU A 352 12.67 -0.79 25.65
CA LEU A 352 13.91 -1.55 25.60
C LEU A 352 13.65 -3.07 25.61
N ALA A 353 12.75 -3.54 26.49
CA ALA A 353 12.35 -4.94 26.53
C ALA A 353 11.70 -5.39 25.21
N PHE A 354 10.83 -4.57 24.63
CA PHE A 354 10.22 -4.85 23.32
C PHE A 354 11.24 -4.90 22.19
N THR A 355 12.25 -4.02 22.20
CA THR A 355 13.37 -4.04 21.25
C THR A 355 14.15 -5.35 21.34
N ILE A 356 14.53 -5.78 22.56
CA ILE A 356 15.25 -7.05 22.77
C ILE A 356 14.38 -8.25 22.39
N TYR A 357 13.08 -8.20 22.67
CA TYR A 357 12.14 -9.24 22.28
C TYR A 357 11.95 -9.34 20.75
N SER A 358 12.14 -8.23 20.04
CA SER A 358 11.96 -8.17 18.59
C SER A 358 13.19 -8.67 17.81
N SER A 359 14.37 -8.66 18.43
CA SER A 359 15.64 -9.03 17.79
C SER A 359 15.95 -10.52 17.79
N GLU A 360 16.99 -10.90 17.04
CA GLU A 360 17.59 -12.24 17.13
C GLU A 360 18.21 -12.51 18.51
N VAL A 361 18.38 -13.80 18.82
CA VAL A 361 19.04 -14.24 20.06
C VAL A 361 20.48 -13.68 20.09
N ASP A 362 20.91 -13.20 21.25
CA ASP A 362 22.25 -12.63 21.51
C ASP A 362 22.61 -11.35 20.75
N GLN A 363 21.71 -10.77 19.95
CA GLN A 363 21.99 -9.57 19.14
C GLN A 363 22.52 -8.37 19.96
N TYR A 364 22.03 -8.22 21.20
CA TYR A 364 22.42 -7.13 22.10
C TYR A 364 23.37 -7.55 23.23
N GLN A 365 24.00 -8.74 23.14
CA GLN A 365 24.89 -9.27 24.20
C GLN A 365 25.97 -8.27 24.64
N LYS A 366 26.58 -7.57 23.69
CA LYS A 366 27.62 -6.55 23.95
C LYS A 366 27.12 -5.31 24.73
N TYR A 367 25.82 -5.09 24.78
CA TYR A 367 25.19 -3.98 25.51
C TYR A 367 24.61 -4.44 26.85
N LEU A 368 24.73 -5.73 27.22
CA LEU A 368 24.22 -6.24 28.49
C LEU A 368 24.69 -5.46 29.73
N PRO A 369 25.97 -5.03 29.84
CA PRO A 369 26.40 -4.23 30.99
C PRO A 369 25.62 -2.92 31.12
N ASP A 370 25.38 -2.23 30.00
CA ASP A 370 24.61 -0.99 29.96
C ASP A 370 23.11 -1.24 30.26
N ILE A 371 22.56 -2.34 29.74
CA ILE A 371 21.15 -2.73 29.93
C ILE A 371 20.86 -3.14 31.37
N GLN A 372 21.75 -3.92 31.99
CA GLN A 372 21.65 -4.34 33.38
C GLN A 372 21.86 -3.17 34.35
N GLY A 373 22.42 -2.06 33.85
CA GLY A 373 22.92 -0.96 34.65
C GLY A 373 24.08 -1.48 35.48
N GLU A 374 25.32 -1.25 35.03
CA GLU A 374 26.48 -1.55 35.87
C GLU A 374 26.36 -0.80 37.20
N HIS A 375 25.79 -1.47 38.21
CA HIS A 375 26.38 -1.50 39.51
C HIS A 375 27.81 -2.01 39.30
N LYS A 376 28.74 -1.07 39.08
CA LYS A 376 30.07 -1.26 39.61
C LYS A 376 29.85 -1.51 41.10
N GLN A 377 29.80 -2.78 41.48
CA GLN A 377 30.08 -3.18 42.84
C GLN A 377 31.46 -2.60 43.12
N THR A 378 31.48 -1.44 43.75
CA THR A 378 32.64 -0.96 44.50
C THR A 378 32.88 -2.01 45.56
N SER A 379 33.68 -3.02 45.21
CA SER A 379 34.31 -3.90 46.17
C SER A 379 35.29 -3.03 46.95
N TYR A 380 34.88 -2.63 48.15
CA TYR A 380 35.76 -2.16 49.21
C TYR A 380 35.63 -3.12 50.39
#